data_AF-A0A7C3NCW0-F1
#
_entry.id   AF-A0A7C3NCW0-F1
#
_cell.length_a   1.000
_cell.length_b   1.000
_cell.length_c   1.000
_cell.angle_alpha   90.00
_cell.angle_beta   90.00
_cell.angle_gamma   90.00
#
_symmetry.space_group_name_H-M   'P 1'
#
loop_
_entity.id
_entity.type
_entity.pdbx_description
1 polymer ?
#
loop_
_entity_poly.entity_id
_entity_poly.type
_entity_poly.pdbx_seq_one_letter_code
_entity_poly.pdbx_strand_id
1 'polypeptide(L)' 'MKWLAFAFTIASAVSLVLAQPSGTPDALKPYIGKPVPDATLVDVEGKKHKLSSFKGKVLLLNFWSPH' A
#
# COMPACT_ATOMS: atom_id res chain seq x y z
N MET A 1 -30.33 -29.61 18.77
CA MET A 1 -30.18 -28.90 17.48
C MET A 1 -29.97 -27.39 17.63
N LYS A 2 -30.66 -26.69 18.55
CA LYS A 2 -30.50 -25.23 18.76
C LYS A 2 -29.11 -24.79 19.30
N TRP A 3 -28.46 -25.61 20.13
CA TRP A 3 -27.14 -25.28 20.71
C TRP A 3 -25.97 -25.43 19.73
N LEU A 4 -26.07 -26.32 18.73
CA LEU A 4 -25.07 -26.43 17.67
C LEU A 4 -25.06 -25.21 16.76
N ALA A 5 -26.26 -24.68 16.44
CA ALA A 5 -26.39 -23.47 15.64
C ALA A 5 -25.80 -22.24 16.34
N PHE A 6 -25.97 -22.13 17.67
CA PHE A 6 -25.35 -21.07 18.48
C PHE A 6 -23.82 -21.18 18.55
N ALA A 7 -23.27 -22.39 18.69
CA ALA A 7 -21.82 -22.59 18.66
C ALA A 7 -21.22 -22.20 17.29
N PHE A 8 -21.93 -22.50 16.20
CA PHE A 8 -21.50 -22.15 14.86
C PHE A 8 -21.54 -20.64 14.58
N THR A 9 -22.57 -19.94 15.06
CA THR A 9 -22.64 -18.47 14.94
C THR A 9 -21.57 -17.78 15.77
N ILE A 10 -21.27 -18.28 16.97
CA ILE A 10 -20.17 -17.75 17.81
C ILE A 10 -18.81 -17.99 17.12
N ALA A 11 -18.56 -19.19 16.61
CA ALA A 11 -17.31 -19.50 15.90
C ALA A 11 -17.12 -18.63 14.64
N SER A 12 -18.19 -18.37 13.91
CA SER A 12 -18.18 -17.46 12.74
C SER A 12 -17.90 -16.01 13.14
N ALA A 13 -18.54 -15.51 14.20
CA ALA A 13 -18.31 -14.16 14.71
C ALA A 13 -16.87 -13.98 15.21
N VAL A 14 -16.30 -14.97 15.90
CA VAL A 14 -14.90 -14.95 16.36
C VAL A 14 -13.94 -14.94 15.16
N SER A 15 -14.19 -15.75 14.14
CA SER A 15 -13.36 -15.78 12.92
C SER A 15 -13.38 -14.43 12.20
N LEU A 16 -14.53 -13.75 12.15
CA LEU A 16 -14.66 -12.42 11.53
C LEU A 16 -13.88 -11.35 12.31
N VAL A 17 -13.91 -11.39 13.64
CA VAL A 17 -13.16 -10.46 14.51
C VAL A 17 -11.65 -10.68 14.38
N LEU A 18 -11.20 -11.92 14.31
CA LEU A 18 -9.78 -12.26 14.15
C LEU A 18 -9.25 -11.98 12.73
N ALA A 19 -10.13 -11.91 11.73
CA ALA A 19 -9.77 -11.57 10.35
C ALA A 19 -9.59 -10.07 10.12
N GLN A 20 -9.90 -9.22 11.10
CA GLN A 20 -9.72 -7.79 10.95
C GLN A 20 -8.22 -7.43 11.01
N PRO A 21 -7.72 -6.58 10.10
CA PRO A 21 -6.37 -6.06 10.21
C PRO A 21 -6.26 -5.25 11.51
N SER A 22 -5.43 -5.73 12.44
CA SER A 22 -5.31 -5.23 13.81
C SER A 22 -4.41 -3.99 13.95
N GLY A 23 -4.03 -3.34 12.85
CA GLY A 23 -3.16 -2.18 12.86
C GLY A 23 -3.87 -0.94 12.34
N THR A 24 -3.85 0.14 13.11
CA THR A 24 -3.87 1.48 12.50
C THR A 24 -2.64 1.57 11.60
N PRO A 25 -2.78 1.86 10.30
CA PRO A 25 -1.63 2.09 9.44
C PRO A 25 -0.75 3.16 10.08
N ASP A 26 0.56 2.91 10.12
CA ASP A 26 1.50 3.94 10.54
C ASP A 26 1.26 5.21 9.72
N ALA A 27 1.13 6.34 10.41
CA ALA A 27 1.00 7.61 9.75
C ALA A 27 2.19 7.82 8.80
N LEU A 28 1.89 8.18 7.55
CA LEU A 28 2.93 8.47 6.57
C LEU A 28 3.82 9.62 7.08
N LYS A 29 5.12 9.35 7.17
CA LYS A 29 6.12 10.35 7.57
C LYS A 29 6.73 10.99 6.32
N PRO A 30 7.00 12.32 6.33
CA PRO A 30 7.69 12.98 5.23
C PRO A 30 9.04 12.31 4.90
N TYR A 31 9.32 12.11 3.61
CA TYR A 31 10.55 11.48 3.13
C TYR A 31 11.62 12.53 2.79
N ILE A 32 12.09 13.27 3.80
CA ILE A 32 12.99 14.42 3.62
C ILE A 32 14.44 14.02 3.93
N GLY A 33 15.39 14.51 3.13
CA GLY A 33 16.84 14.32 3.34
C GLY A 33 17.37 12.92 3.05
N LYS A 34 16.50 11.99 2.67
CA LYS A 34 16.85 10.61 2.32
C LYS A 34 17.05 10.48 0.80
N PRO A 35 17.93 9.59 0.33
CA PRO A 35 18.04 9.31 -1.10
C PRO A 35 16.72 8.76 -1.63
N VAL A 36 16.27 9.27 -2.78
CA VAL A 36 15.11 8.72 -3.49
C VAL A 36 15.35 7.23 -3.77
N PRO A 37 14.40 6.33 -3.41
CA PRO A 37 14.46 4.93 -3.79
C PRO A 37 14.52 4.80 -5.31
N ASP A 38 15.39 3.92 -5.80
CA ASP A 38 15.50 3.70 -7.23
C ASP A 38 14.29 2.90 -7.72
N ALA A 39 13.57 3.46 -8.69
CA ALA A 39 12.38 2.85 -9.27
C ALA A 39 12.47 2.90 -10.79
N THR A 40 11.84 1.92 -11.44
CA THR A 40 11.66 1.93 -12.90
C THR A 40 10.20 2.22 -13.21
N LEU A 41 9.95 3.31 -13.92
CA LEU A 41 8.65 3.75 -14.37
C LEU A 41 8.51 3.47 -15.87
N VAL A 42 7.27 3.24 -16.31
CA VAL A 42 6.94 3.09 -17.73
C VAL A 42 6.23 4.38 -18.15
N ASP A 43 6.70 5.02 -19.21
CA ASP A 43 6.06 6.21 -19.75
C ASP A 43 4.87 5.88 -20.66
N VAL A 44 4.23 6.92 -21.20
CA VAL A 44 3.06 6.80 -22.10
C VAL A 44 3.37 6.11 -23.44
N GLU A 45 4.65 6.00 -23.81
CA GLU A 45 5.12 5.31 -25.01
C GLU A 45 5.54 3.85 -24.71
N GLY A 46 5.43 3.42 -23.45
CA GLY A 46 5.84 2.07 -23.01
C GLY A 46 7.34 1.95 -22.71
N LYS A 47 8.10 3.05 -22.75
CA LYS A 47 9.54 3.04 -22.48
C LYS A 47 9.80 3.05 -20.98
N LYS A 48 10.77 2.23 -20.57
CA LYS A 48 11.24 2.13 -19.19
C LYS A 48 12.23 3.26 -18.88
N HIS A 49 11.98 3.97 -17.79
CA HIS A 49 12.85 5.00 -17.23
C HIS A 49 13.20 4.66 -15.80
N LYS A 50 14.49 4.69 -15.47
CA LYS A 50 14.98 4.44 -14.11
C LYS A 50 15.24 5.77 -13.41
N LEU A 51 14.76 5.98 -12.19
CA LEU A 51 14.96 7.27 -11.50
C LEU A 51 16.44 7.63 -11.34
N SER A 52 17.31 6.64 -11.13
CA SER A 52 18.75 6.85 -11.06
C SER A 52 19.39 7.38 -12.35
N SER A 53 18.75 7.29 -13.52
CA SER A 53 19.26 7.89 -14.76
C SER A 53 19.23 9.42 -14.75
N PHE A 54 18.43 10.02 -13.86
CA PHE A 54 18.27 11.46 -13.72
C PHE A 54 19.16 12.08 -12.63
N LYS A 55 20.11 11.33 -12.06
CA LYS A 55 21.04 11.86 -11.06
C LYS A 55 21.74 13.13 -11.57
N GLY A 56 21.89 14.12 -10.69
CA GLY A 56 22.43 15.44 -11.03
C GLY A 56 21.40 16.43 -11.57
N LYS A 57 20.14 16.02 -11.76
CA LYS A 57 19.02 16.91 -12.10
C LYS A 57 18.11 17.10 -10.89
N VAL A 58 17.55 18.30 -10.76
CA VAL A 58 16.45 18.56 -9.83
C VAL A 58 15.16 18.06 -10.47
N LEU A 59 14.39 17.24 -9.75
CA LEU A 59 13.16 16.62 -10.23
C LEU A 59 11.98 16.95 -9.32
N LEU A 60 10.79 17.05 -9.91
CA LEU A 60 9.51 17.01 -9.22
C LEU A 60 8.81 15.70 -9.59
N LEU A 61 8.55 14.83 -8.61
CA LEU A 61 7.75 13.63 -8.81
C LEU A 61 6.29 13.94 -8.48
N ASN A 62 5.44 13.96 -9.51
CA ASN A 62 4.00 14.19 -9.38
C ASN A 62 3.24 12.86 -9.48
N PHE A 63 2.55 12.48 -8.40
CA PHE A 63 1.68 11.31 -8.39
C PHE A 63 0.24 11.77 -8.57
N TRP A 64 -0.42 11.28 -9.61
CA TRP A 64 -1.79 11.66 -9.94
C TRP A 64 -2.53 10.49 -10.58
N SER A 65 -3.85 10.55 -10.52
CA SER A 65 -4.77 9.64 -11.19
C SER A 65 -5.88 10.48 -11.82
N PRO A 66 -6.31 10.19 -13.06
CA PRO A 66 -7.47 10.86 -13.65
C PRO A 66 -8.81 10.46 -12.99
N HIS A 67 -8.79 9.48 -12.07
CA HIS A 67 -9.94 8.95 -11.35
C HIS A 67 -9.67 8.85 -9.85
#